data_AF-A0A0P1A9F0-F1
#
_entry.id   AF-A0A0P1A9F0-F1
#
_cell.length_a   1.000
_cell.length_b   1.000
_cell.length_c   1.000
_cell.angle_alpha   90.00
_cell.angle_beta   90.00
_cell.angle_gamma   90.00
#
_symmetry.space_group_name_H-M   'P 1'
#
loop_
_entity.id
_entity.type
_entity.pdbx_description
1 polymer ?
#
loop_
_entity_poly.entity_id
_entity_poly.type
_entity_poly.pdbx_seq_one_letter_code
_entity_poly.pdbx_strand_id
1 'polypeptide(L)'
;MTTISNTSDISDEELLRGWKSRLGQLSVAEKVEQANLLKRQGNLYVKKGEPKRALASYAKVFAYVNGLSVAGDAMSQYAQGAVGVTATKAEGDQIQDIKIAVWANMALCHLKLGEQPERALSCCDKVLELEPQHSKARFRKAQAMIQLTHYEIAYKLLGELLEEEPKNASVRSEIRALLVKKRAYDAEAKEKEKKAFGNMFK
;
A
#
# COMPACT_ATOMS: atom_id res chain seq x y z
N MET A 1 -37.26 -13.59 -8.30
CA MET A 1 -36.40 -13.89 -7.14
C MET A 1 -35.08 -14.40 -7.69
N THR A 2 -34.12 -13.49 -7.86
CA THR A 2 -32.79 -13.80 -8.40
C THR A 2 -31.98 -14.43 -7.27
N THR A 3 -31.57 -15.68 -7.46
CA THR A 3 -30.71 -16.40 -6.54
C THR A 3 -29.45 -15.58 -6.25
N ILE A 4 -29.25 -15.22 -4.99
CA ILE A 4 -27.99 -14.66 -4.50
C ILE A 4 -26.95 -15.75 -4.69
N SER A 5 -26.20 -15.70 -5.80
CA SER A 5 -25.05 -16.57 -6.01
C SER A 5 -24.08 -16.31 -4.87
N ASN A 6 -23.85 -17.31 -4.03
CA ASN A 6 -22.95 -17.20 -2.90
C ASN A 6 -21.55 -16.87 -3.42
N THR A 7 -21.09 -15.67 -3.13
CA THR A 7 -19.94 -15.05 -3.77
C THR A 7 -18.60 -15.64 -3.27
N SER A 8 -18.64 -16.56 -2.31
CA SER A 8 -17.50 -17.33 -1.80
C SER A 8 -16.92 -18.32 -2.81
N ASP A 9 -17.66 -18.66 -3.87
CA ASP A 9 -17.33 -19.78 -4.77
C ASP A 9 -16.59 -19.35 -6.05
N ILE A 10 -16.26 -18.07 -6.18
CA ILE A 10 -15.60 -17.54 -7.38
C ILE A 10 -14.13 -18.01 -7.40
N SER A 11 -13.77 -18.72 -8.47
CA SER A 11 -12.43 -19.26 -8.68
C SER A 11 -11.40 -18.15 -8.98
N ASP A 12 -10.11 -18.43 -8.75
CA ASP A 12 -9.03 -17.50 -9.10
C ASP A 12 -8.98 -17.26 -10.62
N GLU A 13 -9.27 -18.27 -11.45
CA GLU A 13 -9.37 -18.12 -12.91
C GLU A 13 -10.51 -17.18 -13.31
N GLU A 14 -11.68 -17.35 -12.70
CA GLU A 14 -12.85 -16.52 -12.98
C GLU A 14 -12.62 -15.06 -12.58
N LEU A 15 -12.01 -14.83 -11.41
CA LEU A 15 -11.60 -13.50 -10.97
C LEU A 15 -10.67 -12.81 -11.97
N LEU A 16 -9.80 -13.55 -12.66
CA LEU A 16 -8.84 -12.97 -13.59
C LEU A 16 -9.38 -12.78 -15.02
N ARG A 17 -10.34 -13.60 -15.45
CA ARG A 17 -10.75 -13.68 -16.87
C ARG A 17 -12.05 -12.94 -17.20
N GLY A 18 -13.03 -12.91 -16.31
CA GLY A 18 -14.38 -12.44 -16.67
C GLY A 18 -15.14 -11.73 -15.55
N TRP A 19 -14.71 -11.89 -14.31
CA TRP A 19 -15.41 -11.30 -13.18
C TRP A 19 -15.36 -9.77 -13.18
N LYS A 20 -16.49 -9.15 -12.89
CA LYS A 20 -16.64 -7.70 -12.71
C LYS A 20 -17.36 -7.44 -11.40
N SER A 21 -16.93 -6.39 -10.70
CA SER A 21 -17.55 -5.98 -9.45
C SER A 21 -18.96 -5.44 -9.70
N ARG A 22 -19.89 -5.75 -8.79
CA ARG A 22 -21.28 -5.29 -8.86
C ARG A 22 -21.36 -3.77 -8.67
N LEU A 23 -22.21 -3.11 -9.45
CA LEU A 23 -22.47 -1.67 -9.37
C LEU A 23 -23.91 -1.43 -8.91
N GLY A 24 -24.16 -0.26 -8.32
CA GLY A 24 -25.51 0.15 -7.88
C GLY A 24 -25.64 0.27 -6.36
N GLN A 25 -26.88 0.24 -5.88
CA GLN A 25 -27.16 0.25 -4.44
C GLN A 25 -26.79 -1.10 -3.84
N LEU A 26 -25.85 -1.07 -2.89
CA LEU A 26 -25.32 -2.24 -2.19
C LEU A 26 -25.37 -1.95 -0.69
N SER A 27 -25.72 -2.96 0.09
CA SER A 27 -25.55 -2.96 1.54
C SER A 27 -24.05 -2.87 1.92
N VAL A 28 -23.75 -2.54 3.18
CA VAL A 28 -22.34 -2.49 3.66
C VAL A 28 -21.68 -3.86 3.49
N ALA A 29 -22.33 -4.93 3.93
CA ALA A 29 -21.85 -6.30 3.76
C ALA A 29 -21.49 -6.63 2.30
N GLU A 30 -22.37 -6.28 1.34
CA GLU A 30 -22.09 -6.50 -0.08
C GLU A 30 -20.93 -5.64 -0.58
N LYS A 31 -20.79 -4.39 -0.11
CA LYS A 31 -19.63 -3.56 -0.45
C LYS A 31 -18.33 -4.17 0.07
N VAL A 32 -18.31 -4.67 1.31
CA VAL A 32 -17.17 -5.35 1.92
C VAL A 32 -16.80 -6.62 1.13
N GLU A 33 -17.79 -7.38 0.69
CA GLU A 33 -17.60 -8.55 -0.15
C GLU A 33 -16.96 -8.18 -1.51
N GLN A 34 -17.50 -7.19 -2.22
CA GLN A 34 -16.93 -6.72 -3.49
C GLN A 34 -15.50 -6.19 -3.33
N ALA A 35 -15.23 -5.47 -2.24
CA ALA A 35 -13.90 -4.99 -1.87
C ALA A 35 -12.91 -6.14 -1.67
N ASN A 36 -13.33 -7.21 -0.99
CA ASN A 36 -12.50 -8.39 -0.76
C ASN A 36 -12.18 -9.15 -2.06
N LEU A 37 -13.15 -9.30 -2.97
CA LEU A 37 -12.92 -9.93 -4.27
C LEU A 37 -11.94 -9.12 -5.13
N LEU A 38 -12.08 -7.78 -5.15
CA LEU A 38 -11.14 -6.89 -5.85
C LEU A 38 -9.74 -6.94 -5.24
N LYS A 39 -9.63 -6.97 -3.91
CA LYS A 39 -8.36 -7.19 -3.19
C LYS A 39 -7.73 -8.53 -3.59
N ARG A 40 -8.51 -9.62 -3.62
CA ARG A 40 -8.05 -10.97 -4.05
C ARG A 40 -7.59 -10.94 -5.49
N GLN A 41 -8.35 -10.33 -6.41
CA GLN A 41 -7.98 -10.16 -7.81
C GLN A 41 -6.65 -9.39 -7.95
N GLY A 42 -6.47 -8.30 -7.20
CA GLY A 42 -5.20 -7.56 -7.16
C GLY A 42 -4.04 -8.43 -6.68
N ASN A 43 -4.23 -9.21 -5.62
CA ASN A 43 -3.21 -10.13 -5.10
C ASN A 43 -2.81 -11.20 -6.13
N LEU A 44 -3.76 -11.69 -6.92
CA LEU A 44 -3.48 -12.64 -8.01
C LEU A 44 -2.62 -12.00 -9.11
N TYR A 45 -2.90 -10.75 -9.49
CA TYR A 45 -2.04 -10.01 -10.43
C TYR A 45 -0.65 -9.75 -9.87
N VAL A 46 -0.51 -9.47 -8.56
CA VAL A 46 0.81 -9.37 -7.91
C VAL A 46 1.58 -10.69 -8.02
N LYS A 47 0.92 -11.84 -7.77
CA LYS A 47 1.52 -13.17 -7.90
C LYS A 47 1.95 -13.47 -9.34
N LYS A 48 1.20 -13.01 -10.33
CA LYS A 48 1.52 -13.14 -11.77
C LYS A 48 2.60 -12.17 -12.27
N GLY A 49 3.06 -11.23 -11.44
CA GLY A 49 4.03 -10.23 -11.87
C GLY A 49 3.42 -9.12 -12.73
N GLU A 50 2.11 -8.85 -12.60
CA GLU A 50 1.38 -7.83 -13.36
C GLU A 50 0.98 -6.63 -12.47
N PRO A 51 1.94 -5.79 -12.00
CA PRO A 51 1.68 -4.75 -11.01
C PRO A 51 0.71 -3.66 -11.50
N LYS A 52 0.68 -3.35 -12.80
CA LYS A 52 -0.26 -2.36 -13.36
C LYS A 52 -1.72 -2.83 -13.24
N ARG A 53 -1.98 -4.12 -13.52
CA ARG A 53 -3.32 -4.72 -13.37
C ARG A 53 -3.69 -4.88 -11.91
N ALA A 54 -2.73 -5.22 -11.05
CA ALA A 54 -2.93 -5.24 -9.60
C ALA A 54 -3.39 -3.87 -9.07
N LEU A 55 -2.69 -2.79 -9.42
CA LEU A 55 -3.05 -1.43 -9.05
C LEU A 55 -4.46 -1.05 -9.53
N ALA A 56 -4.85 -1.45 -10.75
CA ALA A 56 -6.20 -1.21 -11.25
C ALA A 56 -7.28 -1.92 -10.42
N SER A 57 -7.05 -3.17 -10.00
CA SER A 57 -7.97 -3.90 -9.09
C SER A 57 -8.00 -3.27 -7.70
N TYR A 58 -6.85 -2.91 -7.13
CA TYR A 58 -6.75 -2.26 -5.83
C TYR A 58 -7.42 -0.89 -5.79
N ALA A 59 -7.28 -0.08 -6.84
CA ALA A 59 -7.92 1.23 -6.92
C ALA A 59 -9.45 1.14 -6.84
N LYS A 60 -10.03 0.10 -7.47
CA LYS A 60 -11.48 -0.15 -7.43
C LYS A 60 -11.99 -0.49 -6.04
N VAL A 61 -11.15 -1.04 -5.15
CA VAL A 61 -11.55 -1.37 -3.77
C VAL A 61 -12.10 -0.13 -3.07
N PHE A 62 -11.45 1.03 -3.25
CA PHE A 62 -11.82 2.28 -2.59
C PHE A 62 -13.20 2.81 -3.01
N ALA A 63 -13.74 2.39 -4.17
CA ALA A 63 -15.12 2.72 -4.55
C ALA A 63 -16.16 2.06 -3.64
N TYR A 64 -15.80 0.97 -2.95
CA TYR A 64 -16.68 0.22 -2.07
C TYR A 64 -16.48 0.55 -0.59
N VAL A 65 -15.27 0.97 -0.19
CA VAL A 65 -14.91 1.12 1.24
C VAL A 65 -14.70 2.56 1.70
N ASN A 66 -14.73 3.55 0.79
CA ASN A 66 -14.65 4.96 1.17
C ASN A 66 -16.05 5.57 1.34
N GLY A 67 -16.16 6.57 2.22
CA GLY A 67 -17.41 7.31 2.44
C GLY A 67 -18.49 6.55 3.21
N LEU A 68 -18.17 5.41 3.81
CA LEU A 68 -19.06 4.69 4.73
C LEU A 68 -18.91 5.28 6.14
N SER A 69 -20.01 5.70 6.76
CA SER A 69 -20.05 6.06 8.17
C SER A 69 -20.02 4.78 9.01
N VAL A 70 -19.27 4.77 10.12
CA VAL A 70 -19.27 3.65 11.07
C VAL A 70 -20.12 4.03 12.29
N ALA A 71 -20.97 3.10 12.75
CA ALA A 71 -21.85 3.29 13.89
C ALA A 71 -21.03 3.54 15.16
N GLY A 72 -21.31 4.66 15.84
CA GLY A 72 -20.63 5.06 17.07
C GLY A 72 -19.50 6.07 16.87
N ASP A 73 -19.11 6.37 15.63
CA ASP A 73 -18.14 7.43 15.36
C ASP A 73 -18.79 8.81 15.48
N ALA A 74 -18.00 9.84 15.80
CA ALA A 74 -18.48 11.23 15.88
C ALA A 74 -19.20 11.69 14.60
N MET A 75 -18.80 11.15 13.44
CA MET A 75 -19.42 11.43 12.14
C MET A 75 -20.77 10.72 11.91
N SER A 76 -21.07 9.65 12.66
CA SER A 76 -22.34 8.91 12.53
C SER A 76 -23.55 9.73 12.99
N GLN A 77 -23.34 10.68 13.91
CA GLN A 77 -24.39 11.59 14.40
C GLN A 77 -24.83 12.59 13.31
N TYR A 78 -23.91 13.02 12.44
CA TYR A 78 -24.19 13.93 11.32
C TYR A 78 -24.69 13.21 10.06
N ALA A 79 -24.53 11.90 9.99
CA ALA A 79 -24.98 11.08 8.87
C ALA A 79 -26.51 10.83 8.87
N GLN A 80 -27.23 11.21 9.94
CA GLN A 80 -28.68 10.97 10.09
C GLN A 80 -29.56 11.62 9.01
N GLY A 81 -29.03 12.55 8.20
CA GLY A 81 -29.75 13.20 7.09
C GLY A 81 -29.26 12.84 5.69
N ALA A 82 -28.19 12.07 5.55
CA ALA A 82 -27.73 11.56 4.27
C ALA A 82 -28.20 10.11 4.12
N VAL A 83 -28.47 9.67 2.88
CA VAL A 83 -28.73 8.26 2.52
C VAL A 83 -27.41 7.44 2.64
N GLY A 84 -26.71 7.58 3.77
CA GLY A 84 -25.44 6.97 4.08
C GLY A 84 -25.70 5.65 4.78
N VAL A 85 -25.35 4.55 4.12
CA VAL A 85 -25.39 3.22 4.73
C VAL A 85 -24.36 3.20 5.86
N THR A 86 -24.84 3.11 7.11
CA THR A 86 -23.98 3.06 8.29
C THR A 86 -23.48 1.64 8.51
N ALA A 87 -22.16 1.46 8.50
CA ALA A 87 -21.50 0.22 8.85
C ALA A 87 -21.56 -0.02 10.36
N THR A 88 -21.74 -1.26 10.79
CA THR A 88 -21.49 -1.65 12.18
C THR A 88 -20.01 -1.47 12.53
N LYS A 89 -19.67 -1.44 13.82
CA LYS A 89 -18.27 -1.39 14.26
C LYS A 89 -17.43 -2.52 13.66
N ALA A 90 -17.96 -3.75 13.66
CA ALA A 90 -17.28 -4.91 13.08
C ALA A 90 -17.04 -4.78 11.57
N GLU A 91 -18.00 -4.24 10.82
CA GLU A 91 -17.81 -3.92 9.41
C GLU A 91 -16.79 -2.79 9.21
N GLY A 92 -16.77 -1.80 10.10
CA GLY A 92 -15.77 -0.74 10.15
C GLY A 92 -14.35 -1.28 10.30
N ASP A 93 -14.14 -2.20 11.24
CA ASP A 93 -12.87 -2.88 11.46
C ASP A 93 -12.45 -3.68 10.21
N GLN A 94 -13.37 -4.45 9.61
CA GLN A 94 -13.12 -5.17 8.35
C GLN A 94 -12.75 -4.23 7.19
N ILE A 95 -13.41 -3.09 7.07
CA ILE A 95 -13.12 -2.06 6.08
C ILE A 95 -11.70 -1.52 6.30
N GLN A 96 -11.31 -1.27 7.54
CA GLN A 96 -9.98 -0.80 7.89
C GLN A 96 -8.90 -1.82 7.51
N ASP A 97 -9.10 -3.10 7.85
CA ASP A 97 -8.19 -4.19 7.48
C ASP A 97 -8.02 -4.31 5.96
N ILE A 98 -9.11 -4.16 5.21
CA ILE A 98 -9.07 -4.16 3.74
C ILE A 98 -8.22 -2.98 3.24
N LYS A 99 -8.42 -1.77 3.77
CA LYS A 99 -7.66 -0.59 3.35
C LYS A 99 -6.17 -0.74 3.64
N ILE A 100 -5.81 -1.21 4.84
CA ILE A 100 -4.42 -1.48 5.23
C ILE A 100 -3.77 -2.46 4.27
N ALA A 101 -4.41 -3.61 4.03
CA ALA A 101 -3.88 -4.64 3.14
C ALA A 101 -3.71 -4.13 1.70
N VAL A 102 -4.67 -3.35 1.20
CA VAL A 102 -4.65 -2.81 -0.16
C VAL A 102 -3.58 -1.74 -0.31
N TRP A 103 -3.49 -0.75 0.58
CA TRP A 103 -2.42 0.25 0.53
C TRP A 103 -1.04 -0.39 0.64
N ALA A 104 -0.85 -1.35 1.54
CA ALA A 104 0.42 -2.07 1.64
C ALA A 104 0.78 -2.73 0.30
N ASN A 105 -0.15 -3.41 -0.37
CA ASN A 105 0.11 -4.08 -1.64
C ASN A 105 0.25 -3.11 -2.82
N MET A 106 -0.45 -1.98 -2.81
CA MET A 106 -0.22 -0.90 -3.78
C MET A 106 1.19 -0.33 -3.64
N ALA A 107 1.70 -0.14 -2.41
CA ALA A 107 3.08 0.29 -2.18
C ALA A 107 4.09 -0.68 -2.81
N LEU A 108 3.87 -2.00 -2.63
CA LEU A 108 4.69 -3.03 -3.30
C LEU A 108 4.64 -2.90 -4.82
N CYS A 109 3.46 -2.68 -5.40
CA CYS A 109 3.31 -2.54 -6.85
C CYS A 109 4.04 -1.30 -7.39
N HIS A 110 3.94 -0.17 -6.70
CA HIS A 110 4.67 1.05 -7.06
C HIS A 110 6.19 0.86 -6.97
N LEU A 111 6.69 0.20 -5.91
CA LEU A 111 8.11 -0.13 -5.79
C LEU A 111 8.61 -1.05 -6.91
N LYS A 112 7.81 -2.04 -7.32
CA LYS A 112 8.12 -2.95 -8.43
C LYS A 112 8.15 -2.24 -9.78
N LEU A 113 7.30 -1.23 -9.96
CA LEU A 113 7.30 -0.43 -11.18
C LEU A 113 8.49 0.53 -11.22
N GLY A 114 8.92 1.07 -10.08
CA GLY A 114 10.12 1.91 -9.96
C GLY A 114 10.00 3.31 -10.58
N GLU A 115 8.90 3.62 -11.27
CA GLU A 115 8.69 4.89 -11.97
C GLU A 115 8.28 6.04 -11.02
N GLN A 116 7.62 5.73 -9.90
CA GLN A 116 6.95 6.71 -9.02
C GLN A 116 7.05 6.31 -7.53
N PRO A 117 8.25 6.41 -6.93
CA PRO A 117 8.47 6.03 -5.53
C PRO A 117 7.63 6.85 -4.52
N GLU A 118 7.23 8.06 -4.86
CA GLU A 118 6.36 8.91 -4.03
C GLU A 118 4.97 8.29 -3.84
N ARG A 119 4.46 7.56 -4.84
CA ARG A 119 3.19 6.83 -4.70
C ARG A 119 3.31 5.65 -3.75
N ALA A 120 4.47 4.98 -3.75
CA ALA A 120 4.74 3.94 -2.76
C ALA A 120 4.81 4.51 -1.34
N LEU A 121 5.47 5.66 -1.19
CA LEU A 121 5.57 6.37 0.08
C LEU A 121 4.19 6.76 0.62
N SER A 122 3.36 7.42 -0.20
CA SER A 122 2.00 7.81 0.19
C SER A 122 1.14 6.62 0.60
N CYS A 123 1.28 5.47 -0.06
CA CYS A 123 0.58 4.25 0.34
C CYS A 123 1.10 3.71 1.69
N CYS A 124 2.41 3.75 1.93
CA CYS A 124 2.97 3.32 3.20
C CYS A 124 2.54 4.23 4.35
N ASP A 125 2.52 5.55 4.14
CA ASP A 125 2.12 6.51 5.18
C ASP A 125 0.68 6.28 5.62
N LYS A 126 -0.25 6.04 4.69
CA LYS A 126 -1.64 5.68 5.02
C LYS A 126 -1.77 4.40 5.84
N VAL A 127 -0.88 3.43 5.64
CA VAL A 127 -0.86 2.22 6.48
C VAL A 127 -0.32 2.56 7.86
N LEU A 128 0.75 3.33 7.95
CA LEU A 128 1.42 3.66 9.21
C LEU A 128 0.63 4.65 10.08
N GLU A 129 -0.25 5.46 9.49
CA GLU A 129 -1.24 6.26 10.21
C GLU A 129 -2.22 5.38 11.02
N LEU A 130 -2.55 4.19 10.50
CA LEU A 130 -3.46 3.25 11.15
C LEU A 130 -2.72 2.21 12.01
N GLU A 131 -1.59 1.72 11.52
CA GLU A 131 -0.75 0.71 12.17
C GLU A 131 0.72 1.16 12.14
N PRO A 132 1.16 1.97 13.12
CA PRO A 132 2.52 2.50 13.16
C PRO A 132 3.62 1.43 13.16
N GLN A 133 3.33 0.26 13.74
CA GLN A 133 4.24 -0.88 13.84
C GLN A 133 4.09 -1.90 12.69
N HIS A 134 3.42 -1.56 11.59
CA HIS A 134 3.26 -2.50 10.47
C HIS A 134 4.60 -2.74 9.75
N SER A 135 5.27 -3.87 10.04
CA SER A 135 6.64 -4.18 9.55
C SER A 135 6.79 -4.05 8.03
N LYS A 136 5.88 -4.65 7.24
CA LYS A 136 5.97 -4.59 5.77
C LYS A 136 5.82 -3.18 5.21
N ALA A 137 5.00 -2.32 5.83
CA ALA A 137 4.83 -0.94 5.39
C ALA A 137 6.06 -0.09 5.72
N ARG A 138 6.63 -0.23 6.93
CA ARG A 138 7.92 0.40 7.30
C ARG A 138 9.05 -0.03 6.35
N PHE A 139 9.13 -1.33 6.05
CA PHE A 139 10.15 -1.86 5.15
C PHE A 139 10.00 -1.30 3.73
N ARG A 140 8.78 -1.27 3.19
CA ARG A 140 8.49 -0.69 1.87
C ARG A 140 8.70 0.82 1.85
N LYS A 141 8.41 1.53 2.94
CA LYS A 141 8.72 2.97 3.10
C LYS A 141 10.22 3.22 3.01
N ALA A 142 11.03 2.40 3.67
CA ALA A 142 12.48 2.48 3.54
C ALA A 142 12.92 2.25 2.08
N GLN A 143 12.39 1.23 1.39
CA GLN A 143 12.69 1.00 -0.03
C GLN A 143 12.32 2.20 -0.93
N ALA A 144 11.18 2.85 -0.66
CA ALA A 144 10.80 4.07 -1.37
C ALA A 144 11.77 5.22 -1.12
N MET A 145 12.20 5.42 0.14
CA MET A 145 13.20 6.42 0.50
C MET A 145 14.56 6.16 -0.18
N ILE A 146 14.95 4.89 -0.36
CA ILE A 146 16.16 4.53 -1.12
C ILE A 146 16.02 4.94 -2.59
N GLN A 147 14.87 4.68 -3.22
CA GLN A 147 14.60 5.10 -4.60
C GLN A 147 14.61 6.63 -4.76
N LEU A 148 14.19 7.35 -3.72
CA LEU A 148 14.24 8.81 -3.63
C LEU A 148 15.59 9.39 -3.18
N THR A 149 16.63 8.55 -3.04
CA THR A 149 17.98 8.94 -2.55
C THR A 149 18.02 9.52 -1.14
N HIS A 150 16.94 9.38 -0.35
CA HIS A 150 16.88 9.74 1.06
C HIS A 150 17.52 8.66 1.94
N TYR A 151 18.81 8.41 1.73
CA TYR A 151 19.51 7.26 2.31
C TYR A 151 19.58 7.27 3.84
N GLU A 152 19.74 8.44 4.47
CA GLU A 152 19.79 8.54 5.93
C GLU A 152 18.46 8.14 6.58
N ILE A 153 17.34 8.60 6.02
CA ILE A 153 15.99 8.25 6.49
C ILE A 153 15.74 6.75 6.31
N ALA A 154 16.12 6.21 5.15
CA ALA A 154 16.00 4.78 4.89
C ALA A 154 16.83 3.93 5.86
N TYR A 155 18.05 4.36 6.18
CA TYR A 155 18.94 3.65 7.10
C TYR A 155 18.35 3.60 8.51
N LYS A 156 17.84 4.73 8.99
CA LYS A 156 17.17 4.80 10.30
C LYS A 156 15.96 3.85 10.38
N LEU A 157 15.07 3.90 9.39
CA LEU A 157 13.88 3.03 9.35
C LEU A 157 14.25 1.53 9.32
N LEU A 158 15.27 1.15 8.56
CA LEU A 158 15.74 -0.23 8.50
C LEU A 158 16.47 -0.65 9.78
N GLY A 159 17.15 0.27 10.46
CA GLY A 159 17.78 0.06 11.76
C GLY A 159 16.73 -0.28 12.82
N GLU A 160 15.68 0.54 12.94
CA GLU A 160 14.55 0.29 13.85
C GLU A 160 13.91 -1.08 13.57
N LEU A 161 13.67 -1.41 12.29
CA LEU A 161 13.13 -2.73 11.91
C LEU A 161 14.07 -3.88 12.26
N LEU A 162 15.38 -3.69 12.20
CA LEU A 162 16.35 -4.72 12.54
C LEU A 162 16.45 -4.93 14.05
N GLU A 163 16.25 -3.88 14.85
CA GLU A 163 16.16 -3.98 16.31
C GLU A 163 14.94 -4.78 16.73
N GLU A 164 13.79 -4.54 16.10
CA GLU A 164 12.53 -5.28 16.33
C GLU A 164 12.60 -6.71 15.79
N GLU A 165 13.22 -6.92 14.63
CA GLU A 165 13.33 -8.22 13.95
C GLU A 165 14.79 -8.62 13.65
N PRO A 166 15.63 -8.94 14.66
CA PRO A 166 17.07 -9.16 14.47
C PRO A 166 17.43 -10.29 13.49
N LYS A 167 16.52 -11.25 13.29
CA LYS A 167 16.70 -12.40 12.40
C LYS A 167 16.20 -12.16 10.96
N ASN A 168 15.57 -11.02 10.66
CA ASN A 168 15.06 -10.72 9.34
C ASN A 168 16.18 -10.54 8.29
N ALA A 169 16.35 -11.54 7.43
CA ALA A 169 17.37 -11.54 6.38
C ALA A 169 17.13 -10.50 5.28
N SER A 170 15.86 -10.18 5.00
CA SER A 170 15.49 -9.17 4.01
C SER A 170 15.93 -7.78 4.45
N VAL A 171 15.71 -7.41 5.72
CA VAL A 171 16.16 -6.13 6.30
C VAL A 171 17.68 -6.00 6.24
N ARG A 172 18.43 -7.02 6.68
CA ARG A 172 19.90 -7.01 6.59
C ARG A 172 20.40 -6.87 5.16
N SER A 173 19.77 -7.55 4.20
CA SER A 173 20.14 -7.46 2.79
C SER A 173 19.88 -6.06 2.23
N GLU A 174 18.75 -5.45 2.59
CA GLU A 174 18.38 -4.10 2.17
C GLU A 174 19.35 -3.05 2.74
N ILE A 175 19.74 -3.17 4.01
CA ILE A 175 20.75 -2.28 4.63
C ILE A 175 22.09 -2.38 3.89
N ARG A 176 22.55 -3.60 3.56
CA ARG A 176 23.80 -3.76 2.79
C ARG A 176 23.71 -3.09 1.41
N ALA A 177 22.59 -3.29 0.70
CA ALA A 177 22.36 -2.65 -0.60
C ALA A 177 22.31 -1.11 -0.48
N LEU A 178 21.66 -0.59 0.54
CA LEU A 178 21.59 0.83 0.86
C LEU A 178 22.98 1.43 1.08
N LEU A 179 23.83 0.81 1.89
CA LEU A 179 25.18 1.32 2.19
C LEU A 179 26.06 1.39 0.94
N VAL A 180 25.93 0.43 0.02
CA VAL A 180 26.63 0.46 -1.27
C VAL A 180 26.16 1.66 -2.11
N LYS A 181 24.84 1.87 -2.23
CA LYS A 181 24.27 3.00 -2.97
C LYS A 181 24.68 4.34 -2.37
N LYS A 182 24.60 4.47 -1.05
CA LYS A 182 24.99 5.68 -0.32
C LYS A 182 26.47 6.01 -0.54
N ARG A 183 27.36 5.03 -0.42
CA ARG A 183 28.80 5.23 -0.65
C ARG A 183 29.09 5.71 -2.08
N ALA A 184 28.42 5.14 -3.08
CA ALA A 184 28.57 5.56 -4.46
C ALA A 184 28.08 7.01 -4.67
N TYR A 185 26.92 7.35 -4.10
CA TYR A 185 26.36 8.70 -4.14
C TYR A 185 27.27 9.74 -3.48
N ASP A 186 27.77 9.46 -2.27
CA ASP A 186 28.66 10.35 -1.53
C ASP A 186 30.00 10.56 -2.28
N ALA A 187 30.53 9.51 -2.92
CA ALA A 187 31.75 9.60 -3.71
C ALA A 187 31.56 10.46 -4.97
N GLU A 188 30.43 10.33 -5.65
CA GLU A 188 30.09 11.15 -6.81
C GLU A 188 29.91 12.63 -6.43
N ALA A 189 29.22 12.89 -5.31
CA ALA A 189 29.05 14.25 -4.80
C ALA A 189 30.40 14.91 -4.50
N LYS A 190 31.30 14.20 -3.81
CA LYS A 190 32.65 14.69 -3.48
C LYS A 190 33.49 14.99 -4.73
N GLU A 191 33.39 14.15 -5.76
CA GLU A 191 34.12 14.39 -7.02
C GLU A 191 33.58 15.62 -7.77
N LYS A 192 32.26 15.82 -7.76
CA LYS A 192 31.63 17.03 -8.33
C LYS A 192 32.06 18.30 -7.60
N GLU A 193 32.07 18.27 -6.27
CA GLU A 193 32.54 19.39 -5.45
C GLU A 193 34.01 19.73 -5.73
N LYS A 194 34.88 18.72 -5.82
CA LYS A 194 36.30 18.91 -6.15
C LYS A 194 36.50 19.56 -7.52
N LYS A 195 35.75 19.12 -8.53
CA LYS A 195 35.79 19.71 -9.89
C LYS A 195 35.26 21.14 -9.90
N ALA A 196 34.15 21.40 -9.23
CA ALA A 196 33.56 22.73 -9.12
C ALA A 196 34.52 23.71 -8.44
N PHE A 197 35.14 23.31 -7.33
CA PHE A 197 36.14 24.11 -6.63
C PHE A 197 37.38 24.35 -7.51
N GLY A 198 37.91 23.32 -8.18
CA GLY A 198 39.08 23.45 -9.06
C GLY A 198 38.88 24.37 -10.27
N ASN A 199 37.64 24.54 -10.74
CA ASN A 199 37.29 25.47 -11.82
C ASN A 199 37.06 26.91 -11.32
N MET A 200 36.86 27.12 -10.02
CA MET A 200 36.59 28.44 -9.44
C MET A 200 37.86 29.27 -9.19
N PHE A 201 39.03 28.63 -9.17
CA PHE A 201 40.34 29.28 -8.95
C PHE A 201 41.25 29.25 -10.20
N LYS A 202 40.66 29.00 -11.38
CA LYS A 202 41.30 29.19 -12.69
C LYS A 202 40.65 30.37 -13.39
#